data_AF-A0AAX3YRY5-F1
#
_entry.id   AF-A0AAX3YRY5-F1
#
_cell.length_a   1.000
_cell.length_b   1.000
_cell.length_c   1.000
_cell.angle_alpha   90.00
_cell.angle_beta   90.00
_cell.angle_gamma   90.00
#
_symmetry.space_group_name_H-M   'P 1'
#
loop_
_entity.id
_entity.type
_entity.pdbx_description
1 polymer ?
#
loop_
_entity_poly.entity_id
_entity_poly.type
_entity_poly.pdbx_seq_one_letter_code
_entity_poly.pdbx_strand_id
1 'polypeptide(L)' 'MPSLIVNGVTYGICQTRFEATRELLARFAEGHTLGVAMSLTHDGARHHLFITPGVPITLVE' A
#
# COMPACT_ATOMS: atom_id res chain seq x y z
N MET A 1 -1.75 1.02 14.29
CA MET A 1 -0.68 0.28 13.58
C MET A 1 -0.91 0.59 12.13
N PRO A 2 0.08 1.18 11.45
CA PRO A 2 -0.14 1.71 10.13
C PRO A 2 -0.62 0.61 9.20
N SER A 3 -1.58 0.96 8.35
CA SER A 3 -2.25 0.00 7.50
C SER A 3 -2.61 0.58 6.15
N LEU A 4 -2.70 -0.31 5.17
CA LEU A 4 -3.15 -0.01 3.83
C LEU A 4 -4.46 -0.73 3.57
N ILE A 5 -5.47 0.00 3.17
CA ILE A 5 -6.73 -0.58 2.70
C ILE A 5 -6.66 -0.59 1.17
N VAL A 6 -6.71 -1.78 0.58
CA VAL A 6 -6.70 -1.99 -0.88
C VAL A 6 -7.94 -2.80 -1.24
N ASN A 7 -8.82 -2.27 -2.09
CA ASN A 7 -10.10 -2.92 -2.45
C ASN A 7 -10.92 -3.40 -1.22
N GLY A 8 -10.90 -2.64 -0.13
CA GLY A 8 -11.62 -2.97 1.10
C GLY A 8 -10.92 -3.99 2.01
N VAL A 9 -9.75 -4.52 1.62
CA VAL A 9 -8.94 -5.41 2.45
C VAL A 9 -7.88 -4.61 3.20
N THR A 10 -7.85 -4.76 4.53
CA THR A 10 -6.86 -4.09 5.38
C THR A 10 -5.60 -4.93 5.52
N TYR A 11 -4.47 -4.32 5.18
CA TYR A 11 -3.14 -4.88 5.31
C TYR A 11 -2.31 -4.09 6.31
N GLY A 12 -1.57 -4.78 7.17
CA GLY A 12 -0.60 -4.15 8.06
C GLY A 12 0.65 -3.67 7.31
N ILE A 13 1.11 -2.48 7.67
CA ILE A 13 2.39 -1.90 7.26
C ILE A 13 3.28 -1.80 8.52
N CYS A 14 4.57 -2.05 8.34
CA CYS A 14 5.56 -1.81 9.40
C CYS A 14 5.71 -0.30 9.64
N GLN A 15 5.67 0.14 10.91
CA GLN A 15 5.80 1.56 11.28
C GLN A 15 7.00 2.25 10.61
N THR A 16 8.15 1.57 10.56
CA THR A 16 9.39 2.13 10.00
C THR A 16 9.33 2.33 8.48
N ARG A 17 8.35 1.73 7.80
CA ARG A 17 8.13 1.84 6.35
C ARG A 17 6.96 2.74 5.99
N PHE A 18 6.23 3.28 6.98
CA PHE A 18 5.03 4.05 6.74
C PHE A 18 5.29 5.26 5.83
N GLU A 19 6.28 6.09 6.17
CA GLU A 19 6.63 7.27 5.39
C GLU A 19 7.07 6.96 3.97
N ALA A 20 7.90 5.94 3.79
CA ALA A 20 8.31 5.47 2.47
C ALA A 20 7.11 4.96 1.64
N THR A 21 6.15 4.30 2.31
CA THR A 21 4.91 3.83 1.67
C THR A 21 4.04 5.01 1.26
N ARG A 22 3.92 6.04 2.11
CA ARG A 22 3.18 7.27 1.82
C ARG A 22 3.73 7.99 0.60
N GLU A 23 5.06 8.18 0.55
CA GLU A 23 5.72 8.83 -0.59
C GLU A 23 5.52 8.03 -1.89
N LEU A 24 5.69 6.71 -1.83
CA LEU A 24 5.49 5.83 -2.98
C LEU A 24 4.06 5.92 -3.53
N LEU A 25 3.06 5.90 -2.64
CA LEU A 25 1.66 6.00 -3.02
C LEU A 25 1.29 7.38 -3.58
N ALA A 26 1.91 8.46 -3.08
CA ALA A 26 1.73 9.80 -3.63
C ALA A 26 2.20 9.86 -5.09
N ARG A 27 3.41 9.38 -5.39
CA ARG A 27 3.93 9.31 -6.77
C ARG A 27 3.11 8.42 -7.69
N PHE A 28 2.55 7.34 -7.13
CA PHE A 28 1.62 6.46 -7.84
C PHE A 28 0.31 7.18 -8.20
N ALA A 29 -0.24 7.97 -7.27
CA ALA A 29 -1.46 8.76 -7.50
C ALA A 29 -1.27 9.90 -8.52
N GLU A 30 -0.06 10.43 -8.64
CA GLU A 30 0.32 11.43 -9.67
C GLU A 30 0.37 10.85 -11.10
N GLY A 31 0.20 9.53 -11.27
CA GLY A 31 0.11 8.90 -12.59
C GLY A 31 1.45 8.70 -13.28
N HIS A 32 2.56 8.83 -12.55
CA HIS A 32 3.92 8.70 -13.11
C HIS A 32 4.41 7.24 -13.21
N THR A 33 3.58 6.24 -12.89
CA THR A 33 3.99 4.82 -12.81
C THR A 33 2.94 3.87 -13.38
N LEU A 34 3.38 2.68 -13.83
CA LEU A 34 2.50 1.61 -14.31
C LEU A 34 1.83 0.81 -13.18
N GLY A 35 2.33 0.96 -11.96
CA GLY A 35 1.91 0.17 -10.80
C GLY A 35 2.91 0.25 -9.65
N VAL A 36 2.50 -0.23 -8.48
CA VAL A 36 3.34 -0.37 -7.29
C VAL A 36 3.35 -1.83 -6.86
N ALA A 37 4.55 -2.39 -6.70
CA ALA A 37 4.75 -3.70 -6.08
C ALA A 37 5.09 -3.52 -4.60
N MET A 38 4.37 -4.21 -3.71
CA MET A 38 4.61 -4.10 -2.26
C MET A 38 4.36 -5.41 -1.52
N SER A 39 5.11 -5.59 -0.43
CA SER A 39 4.94 -6.72 0.48
C SER A 39 4.23 -6.24 1.73
N LEU A 40 3.05 -6.80 1.98
CA LEU A 40 2.16 -6.40 3.07
C LEU A 40 1.79 -7.60 3.93
N THR A 41 1.30 -7.37 5.15
CA THR A 41 0.85 -8.45 6.05
C THR A 41 -0.67 -8.44 6.17
N HIS A 42 -1.32 -9.60 6.08
CA HIS A 42 -2.75 -9.77 6.34
C HIS A 42 -2.95 -11.09 7.09
N ASP A 43 -3.67 -11.07 8.21
CA ASP A 43 -3.91 -12.23 9.08
C ASP A 43 -2.65 -13.04 9.43
N GLY A 44 -1.53 -12.33 9.65
CA GLY A 44 -0.23 -12.92 9.98
C GLY A 44 0.54 -13.50 8.78
N ALA A 45 -0.05 -13.56 7.59
CA ALA A 45 0.61 -13.97 6.36
C ALA A 45 1.19 -12.77 5.60
N ARG A 46 2.30 -12.98 4.88
CA ARG A 46 2.87 -11.98 3.96
C ARG A 46 2.27 -12.15 2.56
N HIS A 47 1.74 -11.07 2.02
CA HIS A 47 1.19 -10.98 0.67
C HIS A 47 2.07 -10.09 -0.19
N HIS A 48 2.30 -10.51 -1.43
CA HIS A 48 2.96 -9.69 -2.44
C HIS A 48 1.90 -9.19 -3.40
N LEU A 49 1.65 -7.87 -3.39
CA LEU A 49 0.64 -7.24 -4.21
C LEU A 49 1.31 -6.41 -5.31
N PHE A 50 0.72 -6.47 -6.50
CA PHE A 50 0.98 -5.52 -7.56
C PHE A 50 -0.29 -4.69 -7.76
N ILE A 51 -0.23 -3.41 -7.43
CA ILE A 51 -1.37 -2.49 -7.45
C ILE A 51 -1.26 -1.59 -8.67
N THR A 52 -2.29 -1.60 -9.51
CA THR A 52 -2.36 -0.81 -10.74
C THR A 52 -3.14 0.49 -10.55
N PRO A 53 -2.86 1.54 -11.34
CA PRO A 53 -3.59 2.81 -11.26
C PRO A 53 -5.11 2.62 -11.32
N GLY A 54 -5.84 3.44 -10.55
CA GLY A 54 -7.32 3.39 -10.47
C GLY A 54 -7.88 2.46 -9.38
N VAL A 55 -7.05 1.60 -8.76
CA VAL A 55 -7.45 0.83 -7.58
C VAL A 55 -7.67 1.79 -6.39
N PRO A 56 -8.81 1.72 -5.67
CA PRO A 56 -9.01 2.48 -4.44
C PRO A 56 -8.01 2.04 -3.36
N ILE A 57 -7.25 3.00 -2.84
CA ILE A 57 -6.25 2.80 -1.80
C ILE A 57 -6.47 3.83 -0.70
N THR A 58 -6.40 3.40 0.56
CA THR A 58 -6.41 4.30 1.72
C THR A 58 -5.27 3.94 2.65
N LEU A 59 -4.46 4.92 3.02
CA LEU A 59 -3.39 4.79 4.00
C LEU A 59 -3.90 5.28 5.37
N VAL A 60 -3.67 4.49 6.42
CA VAL A 60 -4.08 4.79 7.80
C VAL A 60 -2.86 4.73 8.72
N GLU A 61 -2.70 5.71 9.61
CA GLU A 61 -1.62 5.82 10.61
C GLU A 61 -1.84 4.89 11.83
#